data_AF-A0A8J6NQU3-F1
#
_entry.id   AF-A0A8J6NQU3-F1
#
_cell.length_a   1.000
_cell.length_b   1.000
_cell.length_c   1.000
_cell.angle_alpha   90.00
_cell.angle_beta   90.00
_cell.angle_gamma   90.00
#
_symmetry.space_group_name_H-M   'P 1'
#
loop_
_entity.id
_entity.type
_entity.pdbx_description
1 polymer ?
#
loop_
_entity_poly.entity_id
_entity_poly.type
_entity_poly.pdbx_seq_one_letter_code
_entity_poly.pdbx_strand_id
1 'polypeptide(L)'
;MSTLFNRIKTALRPGKRAVLPVQFNVLFTVFQKILGYNNYALELMAEMGTKLGGSYVFDRQYIHSTCHDMAELVYKLIYNLNTLAPKKYTKLFNAFDKINKEIEEELAGRLVIPQTEYTMPFSLITGDFTDVVGAKNANLAEIKNVLELTTPEGFAITTRAFQAFMDYNRLDEEV
;
A
#
# COMPACT_ATOMS: atom_id res chain seq x y z
N MET A 1 -0.79 -38.45 -58.25
CA MET A 1 -0.14 -37.34 -57.49
C MET A 1 -0.76 -37.21 -56.09
N SER A 2 -0.72 -38.26 -55.28
CA SER A 2 -1.46 -38.37 -54.01
C SER A 2 -0.61 -38.87 -52.82
N THR A 3 0.70 -38.98 -52.98
CA THR A 3 1.56 -39.69 -52.00
C THR A 3 2.60 -38.80 -51.32
N LEU A 4 2.93 -37.63 -51.87
CA LEU A 4 3.95 -36.74 -51.30
C LEU A 4 3.38 -35.78 -50.24
N PHE A 5 2.19 -35.21 -50.48
CA PHE A 5 1.56 -34.23 -49.57
C PHE A 5 1.04 -34.85 -48.26
N ASN A 6 0.66 -36.13 -48.27
CA ASN A 6 0.20 -36.83 -47.06
C ASN A 6 1.33 -37.26 -46.12
N ARG A 7 2.60 -37.29 -46.58
CA ARG A 7 3.76 -37.59 -45.73
C ARG A 7 4.28 -36.37 -44.96
N ILE A 8 4.03 -35.16 -45.48
CA ILE A 8 4.44 -33.92 -44.82
C ILE A 8 3.46 -33.54 -43.69
N LYS A 9 2.17 -33.87 -43.82
CA LYS A 9 1.18 -33.67 -42.74
C LYS A 9 1.36 -34.60 -41.53
N THR A 10 2.05 -35.74 -41.69
CA THR A 10 2.37 -36.64 -40.57
C THR A 10 3.62 -36.23 -39.78
N ALA A 11 4.49 -35.38 -40.36
CA ALA A 11 5.73 -34.92 -39.73
C ALA A 11 5.56 -33.66 -38.85
N LEU A 12 4.43 -32.95 -38.96
CA LEU A 12 4.13 -31.70 -38.26
C LEU A 12 2.94 -31.83 -37.30
N ARG A 13 2.87 -32.94 -36.56
CA ARG A 13 2.02 -32.98 -35.35
C ARG A 13 2.74 -32.17 -34.26
N PRO A 14 2.22 -31.03 -33.80
CA PRO A 14 2.73 -30.42 -32.59
C PRO A 14 2.46 -31.42 -31.46
N GLY A 15 3.51 -32.10 -31.00
CA GLY A 15 3.42 -32.94 -29.82
C GLY A 15 2.85 -32.08 -28.70
N LYS A 16 1.65 -32.42 -28.22
CA LYS A 16 1.17 -31.92 -26.94
C LYS A 16 2.25 -32.31 -25.93
N ARG A 17 3.09 -31.37 -25.52
CA ARG A 17 4.00 -31.56 -24.40
C ARG A 17 3.12 -31.99 -23.23
N ALA A 18 3.18 -33.27 -22.88
CA ALA A 18 2.55 -33.78 -21.68
C ALA A 18 3.26 -33.07 -20.52
N VAL A 19 2.58 -32.10 -19.92
CA VAL A 19 3.03 -31.52 -18.65
C VAL A 19 2.94 -32.66 -17.65
N LEU A 20 4.09 -33.20 -17.25
CA LEU A 20 4.13 -34.21 -16.21
C LEU A 20 3.49 -33.63 -14.94
N PRO A 21 2.52 -34.31 -14.32
CA PRO A 21 1.89 -33.80 -13.11
C PRO A 21 2.95 -33.63 -12.02
N VAL A 22 2.97 -32.47 -11.38
CA VAL A 22 3.85 -32.18 -10.26
C VAL A 22 3.55 -33.19 -9.14
N GLN A 23 4.59 -33.79 -8.56
CA GLN A 23 4.44 -34.79 -7.52
C GLN A 23 3.74 -34.19 -6.28
N PHE A 24 2.86 -34.97 -5.64
CA PHE A 24 2.07 -34.51 -4.49
C PHE A 24 2.93 -33.99 -3.34
N ASN A 25 4.07 -34.62 -3.05
CA ASN A 25 5.01 -34.17 -2.02
C ASN A 25 5.48 -32.72 -2.27
N VAL A 26 5.78 -32.36 -3.53
CA VAL A 26 6.19 -31.00 -3.90
C VAL A 26 5.04 -30.01 -3.66
N LEU A 27 3.82 -30.35 -4.09
CA LEU A 27 2.65 -29.51 -3.86
C LEU A 27 2.35 -29.36 -2.36
N PHE A 28 2.48 -30.43 -1.58
CA PHE A 28 2.28 -30.40 -0.14
C PHE A 28 3.32 -29.52 0.56
N THR A 29 4.60 -29.61 0.19
CA THR A 29 5.64 -28.72 0.72
C THR A 29 5.37 -27.26 0.38
N VAL A 30 4.92 -26.96 -0.85
CA VAL A 30 4.54 -25.59 -1.23
C VAL A 30 3.35 -25.10 -0.39
N PHE A 31 2.35 -25.94 -0.16
CA PHE A 31 1.22 -25.61 0.70
C PHE A 31 1.64 -25.33 2.15
N GLN A 32 2.55 -26.12 2.73
CA GLN A 32 3.11 -25.86 4.06
C GLN A 32 3.84 -24.52 4.12
N LYS A 33 4.59 -24.15 3.07
CA LYS A 33 5.22 -22.83 2.98
C LYS A 33 4.20 -21.69 2.97
N ILE A 34 3.07 -21.85 2.28
CA ILE A 34 1.98 -20.87 2.29
C ILE A 34 1.46 -20.68 3.71
N LEU A 35 1.17 -21.76 4.43
CA LEU A 35 0.71 -21.66 5.82
C LEU A 35 1.74 -20.96 6.71
N GLY A 36 3.03 -21.30 6.56
CA GLY A 36 4.11 -20.68 7.31
C GLY A 36 4.21 -19.17 7.07
N TYR A 37 4.23 -18.73 5.81
CA TYR A 37 4.30 -17.30 5.48
C TYR A 37 3.03 -16.54 5.93
N ASN A 38 1.86 -17.15 5.84
CA ASN A 38 0.62 -16.52 6.29
C ASN A 38 0.61 -16.32 7.81
N ASN A 39 1.04 -17.33 8.58
CA ASN A 39 1.15 -17.21 10.02
C ASN A 39 2.15 -16.13 10.41
N TYR A 40 3.30 -16.08 9.76
CA TYR A 40 4.30 -15.06 10.08
C TYR A 40 3.83 -13.64 9.72
N ALA A 41 3.11 -13.47 8.60
CA ALA A 41 2.48 -12.19 8.27
C ALA A 41 1.46 -11.75 9.34
N LEU A 42 0.66 -12.70 9.86
CA LEU A 42 -0.31 -12.43 10.94
C LEU A 42 0.39 -12.08 12.26
N GLU A 43 1.49 -12.74 12.60
CA GLU A 43 2.31 -12.40 13.77
C GLU A 43 2.88 -10.99 13.66
N LEU A 44 3.42 -10.64 12.48
CA LEU A 44 3.95 -9.31 12.21
C LEU A 44 2.88 -8.22 12.34
N MET A 45 1.67 -8.47 11.80
CA MET A 45 0.52 -7.56 11.96
C MET A 45 0.12 -7.39 13.42
N ALA A 46 0.12 -8.48 14.21
CA ALA A 46 -0.24 -8.43 15.62
C ALA A 46 0.81 -7.65 16.45
N GLU A 47 2.09 -7.81 16.13
CA GLU A 47 3.17 -7.04 16.75
C GLU A 47 3.04 -5.54 16.44
N MET A 48 2.81 -5.18 15.17
CA MET A 48 2.56 -3.80 14.76
C MET A 48 1.35 -3.21 15.50
N GLY A 49 0.25 -3.96 15.59
CA GLY A 49 -0.95 -3.53 16.32
C GLY A 49 -0.69 -3.30 17.81
N THR A 50 0.16 -4.14 18.42
CA THR A 50 0.58 -3.97 19.82
C THR A 50 1.39 -2.69 20.02
N LYS A 51 2.30 -2.37 19.10
CA LYS A 51 3.11 -1.14 19.14
C LYS A 51 2.28 0.11 18.86
N LEU A 52 1.29 0.03 17.98
CA LEU A 52 0.33 1.11 17.73
C LEU A 52 -0.47 1.49 18.99
N GLY A 53 -0.69 0.55 19.91
CA GLY A 53 -1.39 0.78 21.18
C GLY A 53 -0.69 1.73 22.16
N GLY A 54 0.50 2.26 21.84
CA GLY A 54 1.17 3.33 22.60
C GLY A 54 2.01 2.86 23.80
N SER A 55 1.95 1.58 24.15
CA SER A 55 2.72 0.99 25.27
C SER A 55 4.19 0.70 24.93
N TYR A 56 4.64 1.00 23.71
CA TYR A 56 5.96 0.65 23.20
C TYR A 56 6.59 1.82 22.44
N VAL A 57 7.89 2.01 22.64
CA VAL A 57 8.70 2.96 21.84
C VAL A 57 9.23 2.24 20.61
N PHE A 58 9.00 2.81 19.43
CA PHE A 58 9.57 2.35 18.16
C PHE A 58 10.02 3.56 17.33
N ASP A 59 10.92 3.33 16.38
CA ASP A 59 11.45 4.36 15.50
C ASP A 59 10.95 4.18 14.06
N ARG A 60 11.32 5.13 13.18
CA ARG A 60 10.98 5.06 11.76
C ARG A 60 11.58 3.81 11.09
N GLN A 61 12.77 3.39 11.52
CA GLN A 61 13.46 2.23 10.96
C GLN A 61 12.65 0.95 11.18
N TYR A 62 12.07 0.78 12.37
CA TYR A 62 11.16 -0.31 12.66
C TYR A 62 10.01 -0.38 11.65
N ILE A 63 9.28 0.73 11.45
CA ILE A 63 8.15 0.78 10.51
C ILE A 63 8.60 0.35 9.10
N HIS A 64 9.73 0.91 8.62
CA HIS A 64 10.29 0.58 7.31
C HIS A 64 10.64 -0.90 7.19
N SER A 65 11.37 -1.47 8.16
CA SER A 65 11.73 -2.89 8.14
C SER A 65 10.52 -3.81 8.17
N THR A 66 9.52 -3.50 9.00
CA THR A 66 8.34 -4.35 9.16
C THR A 66 7.45 -4.31 7.92
N CYS A 67 7.28 -3.14 7.29
CA CYS A 67 6.58 -3.06 6.00
C CYS A 67 7.33 -3.82 4.90
N HIS A 68 8.66 -3.76 4.88
CA HIS A 68 9.48 -4.52 3.93
C HIS A 68 9.33 -6.03 4.12
N ASP A 69 9.44 -6.51 5.36
CA ASP A 69 9.26 -7.93 5.70
C ASP A 69 7.86 -8.43 5.33
N MET A 70 6.83 -7.62 5.60
CA MET A 70 5.45 -7.91 5.19
C MET A 70 5.33 -8.07 3.67
N ALA A 71 5.90 -7.14 2.91
CA ALA A 71 5.87 -7.19 1.45
C ALA A 71 6.56 -8.45 0.91
N GLU A 72 7.71 -8.81 1.48
CA GLU A 72 8.44 -10.02 1.10
C GLU A 72 7.61 -11.29 1.37
N LEU A 73 6.93 -11.38 2.51
CA LEU A 73 6.08 -12.51 2.87
C LEU A 73 4.86 -12.63 1.95
N VAL A 74 4.18 -11.52 1.67
CA VAL A 74 3.01 -11.51 0.78
C VAL A 74 3.41 -11.88 -0.65
N TYR A 75 4.55 -11.40 -1.14
CA TYR A 75 5.06 -11.80 -2.45
C TYR A 75 5.34 -13.31 -2.52
N LYS A 76 6.03 -13.87 -1.50
CA LYS A 76 6.29 -15.31 -1.39
C LYS A 76 4.99 -16.14 -1.32
N LEU A 77 3.97 -15.64 -0.63
CA LEU A 77 2.63 -16.24 -0.60
C LEU A 77 1.99 -16.31 -1.98
N ILE A 78 1.96 -15.19 -2.70
CA ILE A 78 1.38 -15.10 -4.06
C ILE A 78 2.13 -16.01 -5.03
N TYR A 79 3.46 -16.04 -4.95
CA TYR A 79 4.30 -16.93 -5.75
C TYR A 79 3.98 -18.41 -5.52
N ASN A 80 3.89 -18.82 -4.25
CA ASN A 80 3.56 -20.21 -3.90
C ASN A 80 2.13 -20.59 -4.29
N LEU A 81 1.16 -19.68 -4.14
CA LEU A 81 -0.22 -19.87 -4.61
C LEU A 81 -0.28 -20.10 -6.12
N ASN A 82 0.46 -19.31 -6.89
CA ASN A 82 0.56 -19.50 -8.34
C ASN A 82 1.34 -20.77 -8.72
N THR A 83 2.23 -21.26 -7.87
CA THR A 83 2.91 -22.55 -8.05
C THR A 83 1.93 -23.72 -7.87
N LEU A 84 1.04 -23.65 -6.86
CA LEU A 84 0.01 -24.67 -6.63
C LEU A 84 -1.08 -24.66 -7.71
N ALA A 85 -1.47 -23.48 -8.18
CA ALA A 85 -2.52 -23.32 -9.19
C ALA A 85 -2.03 -22.38 -10.32
N PRO A 86 -1.24 -22.92 -11.27
CA PRO A 86 -0.68 -22.13 -12.36
C PRO A 86 -1.72 -21.29 -13.09
N LYS A 87 -1.41 -19.99 -13.27
CA LYS A 87 -2.24 -18.99 -13.96
C LYS A 87 -3.58 -18.63 -13.30
N LYS A 88 -3.93 -19.23 -12.15
CA LYS A 88 -5.20 -18.94 -11.47
C LYS A 88 -5.19 -17.61 -10.72
N TYR A 89 -4.04 -17.24 -10.14
CA TYR A 89 -3.93 -16.11 -9.21
C TYR A 89 -2.94 -15.04 -9.68
N THR A 90 -2.75 -14.89 -10.99
CA THR A 90 -1.79 -13.91 -11.55
C THR A 90 -2.18 -12.46 -11.24
N LYS A 91 -3.48 -12.18 -11.11
CA LYS A 91 -4.00 -10.86 -10.71
C LYS A 91 -3.55 -10.42 -9.32
N LEU A 92 -3.14 -11.35 -8.45
CA LEU A 92 -2.64 -11.01 -7.12
C LEU A 92 -1.32 -10.26 -7.18
N PHE A 93 -0.46 -10.49 -8.19
CA PHE A 93 0.75 -9.70 -8.37
C PHE A 93 0.43 -8.23 -8.63
N ASN A 94 -0.54 -7.94 -9.52
CA ASN A 94 -0.95 -6.56 -9.79
C ASN A 94 -1.54 -5.88 -8.54
N ALA A 95 -2.33 -6.62 -7.75
CA ALA A 95 -2.89 -6.10 -6.50
C ALA A 95 -1.78 -5.84 -5.47
N PHE A 96 -0.81 -6.74 -5.36
CA PHE A 96 0.37 -6.59 -4.52
C PHE A 96 1.20 -5.37 -4.92
N ASP A 97 1.55 -5.22 -6.19
CA ASP A 97 2.35 -4.09 -6.68
C ASP A 97 1.66 -2.76 -6.38
N LYS A 98 0.32 -2.69 -6.57
CA LYS A 98 -0.47 -1.50 -6.25
C LYS A 98 -0.40 -1.17 -4.76
N ILE A 99 -0.71 -2.13 -3.89
CA ILE A 99 -0.76 -1.91 -2.43
C ILE A 99 0.65 -1.60 -1.89
N ASN A 100 1.67 -2.33 -2.33
CA ASN A 100 3.04 -2.12 -1.91
C ASN A 100 3.54 -0.72 -2.31
N LYS A 101 3.19 -0.26 -3.52
CA LYS A 101 3.49 1.10 -3.94
C LYS A 101 2.80 2.15 -3.05
N GLU A 102 1.52 1.98 -2.75
CA GLU A 102 0.80 2.90 -1.84
C GLU A 102 1.49 2.96 -0.46
N ILE A 103 1.91 1.81 0.09
CA ILE A 103 2.67 1.74 1.35
C ILE A 103 4.03 2.46 1.23
N GLU A 104 4.80 2.21 0.17
CA GLU A 104 6.10 2.87 -0.06
C GLU A 104 5.97 4.39 -0.17
N GLU A 105 4.89 4.88 -0.78
CA GLU A 105 4.59 6.31 -0.91
C GLU A 105 4.29 6.97 0.44
N GLU A 106 3.52 6.29 1.31
CA GLU A 106 3.28 6.72 2.70
C GLU A 106 4.59 6.72 3.51
N LEU A 107 5.40 5.67 3.39
CA LEU A 107 6.68 5.54 4.10
C LEU A 107 7.74 6.58 3.66
N ALA A 108 7.70 6.97 2.39
CA ALA A 108 8.50 8.06 1.83
C ALA A 108 8.11 9.44 2.39
N GLY A 109 6.96 9.53 3.07
CA GLY A 109 6.49 10.76 3.69
C GLY A 109 5.86 11.71 2.68
N ARG A 110 5.16 11.21 1.66
CA ARG A 110 4.24 12.09 0.92
C ARG A 110 3.26 12.67 1.92
N LEU A 111 3.29 13.99 2.07
CA LEU A 111 2.22 14.71 2.73
C LEU A 111 0.96 14.44 1.92
N VAL A 112 0.08 13.57 2.42
CA VAL A 112 -1.27 13.45 1.88
C VAL A 112 -2.00 14.72 2.26
N ILE A 113 -1.93 15.71 1.38
CA ILE A 113 -2.58 17.00 1.62
C ILE A 113 -4.08 16.81 1.43
N PRO A 114 -4.89 16.99 2.48
CA PRO A 114 -6.31 16.71 2.40
C PRO A 114 -6.97 17.60 1.33
N GLN A 115 -7.78 17.00 0.46
CA GLN A 115 -8.53 17.71 -0.57
C GLN A 115 -9.65 18.55 0.08
N THR A 116 -9.28 19.75 0.52
CA THR A 116 -10.14 20.70 1.25
C THR A 116 -10.32 21.99 0.45
N GLU A 117 -11.09 22.96 0.93
CA GLU A 117 -11.06 24.31 0.34
C GLU A 117 -9.70 24.99 0.62
N TYR A 118 -9.34 26.01 -0.16
CA TYR A 118 -8.09 26.76 0.07
C TYR A 118 -8.11 27.58 1.38
N THR A 119 -9.30 27.88 1.87
CA THR A 119 -9.51 28.57 3.14
C THR A 119 -10.57 27.85 3.95
N MET A 120 -10.39 27.82 5.28
CA MET A 120 -11.35 27.22 6.20
C MET A 120 -11.68 28.21 7.32
N PRO A 121 -12.96 28.61 7.50
CA PRO A 121 -13.34 29.49 8.60
C PRO A 121 -13.16 28.78 9.94
N PHE A 122 -12.73 29.52 10.98
CA PHE A 122 -12.45 28.94 12.30
C PHE A 122 -13.65 28.23 12.91
N SER A 123 -14.88 28.63 12.59
CA SER A 123 -16.10 27.95 13.05
C SER A 123 -16.27 26.51 12.54
N LEU A 124 -15.54 26.11 11.49
CA LEU A 124 -15.59 24.76 10.92
C LEU A 124 -14.38 23.90 11.32
N ILE A 125 -13.39 24.46 12.03
CA ILE A 125 -12.16 23.77 12.41
C ILE A 125 -12.37 23.08 13.77
N THR A 126 -12.17 21.76 13.81
CA THR A 126 -11.98 20.94 15.00
C THR A 126 -10.49 20.59 15.21
N GLY A 127 -10.12 20.07 16.38
CA GLY A 127 -8.74 19.70 16.71
C GLY A 127 -8.11 18.67 15.75
N ASP A 128 -8.95 17.84 15.13
CA ASP A 128 -8.52 16.80 14.17
C ASP A 128 -7.99 17.38 12.84
N PHE A 129 -8.22 18.67 12.55
CA PHE A 129 -7.77 19.31 11.30
C PHE A 129 -6.35 19.86 11.35
N THR A 130 -5.52 19.40 12.30
CA THR A 130 -4.12 19.83 12.41
C THR A 130 -3.34 19.65 11.09
N ASP A 131 -3.59 18.58 10.35
CA ASP A 131 -2.93 18.32 9.05
C ASP A 131 -3.49 19.19 7.89
N VAL A 132 -4.67 19.80 8.09
CA VAL A 132 -5.32 20.68 7.11
C VAL A 132 -4.92 22.14 7.32
N VAL A 133 -4.88 22.61 8.55
CA VAL A 133 -4.72 24.04 8.87
C VAL A 133 -3.43 24.36 9.63
N GLY A 134 -2.68 23.34 10.05
CA GLY A 134 -1.55 23.44 10.95
C GLY A 134 -1.97 23.58 12.42
N ALA A 135 -1.11 23.12 13.33
CA ALA A 135 -1.40 23.03 14.76
C ALA A 135 -1.83 24.37 15.40
N LYS A 136 -1.28 25.51 14.95
CA LYS A 136 -1.64 26.82 15.50
C LYS A 136 -3.10 27.18 15.22
N ASN A 137 -3.54 26.98 13.99
CA ASN A 137 -4.92 27.29 13.61
C ASN A 137 -5.90 26.28 14.22
N ALA A 138 -5.52 24.99 14.30
CA ALA A 138 -6.32 23.97 14.97
C ALA A 138 -6.54 24.30 16.45
N ASN A 139 -5.46 24.64 17.19
CA ASN A 139 -5.55 25.02 18.59
C ASN A 139 -6.37 26.29 18.80
N LEU A 140 -6.20 27.31 17.94
CA LEU A 140 -6.96 28.55 18.05
C LEU A 140 -8.46 28.33 17.83
N ALA A 141 -8.82 27.45 16.89
CA ALA A 141 -10.20 27.06 16.68
C ALA A 141 -10.75 26.21 17.83
N GLU A 142 -9.94 25.36 18.45
CA GLU A 142 -10.34 24.59 19.64
C GLU A 142 -10.65 25.50 20.84
N ILE A 143 -9.82 26.52 21.08
CA ILE A 143 -10.07 27.55 22.10
C ILE A 143 -11.43 28.24 21.87
N LYS A 144 -11.77 28.52 20.61
CA LYS A 144 -13.03 29.15 20.24
C LYS A 144 -14.23 28.20 20.33
N ASN A 145 -14.14 27.02 19.72
CA ASN A 145 -15.27 26.15 19.44
C ASN A 145 -15.54 25.12 20.54
N VAL A 146 -14.51 24.76 21.31
CA VAL A 146 -14.62 23.76 22.40
C VAL A 146 -14.60 24.44 23.76
N LEU A 147 -13.66 25.36 23.98
CA LEU A 147 -13.54 26.07 25.25
C LEU A 147 -14.46 27.30 25.33
N GLU A 148 -15.10 27.69 24.22
CA GLU A 148 -16.01 28.83 24.11
C GLU A 148 -15.40 30.16 24.61
N LEU A 149 -14.07 30.29 24.52
CA LEU A 149 -13.36 31.48 24.97
C LEU A 149 -13.35 32.55 23.87
N THR A 150 -13.41 33.81 24.29
CA THR A 150 -13.38 34.96 23.37
C THR A 150 -12.11 34.94 22.54
N THR A 151 -12.27 34.64 21.25
CA THR A 151 -11.20 34.49 20.28
C THR A 151 -11.51 35.34 19.06
N PRO A 152 -10.53 36.02 18.43
CA PRO A 152 -10.77 36.78 17.21
C PRO A 152 -11.38 35.93 16.09
N GLU A 153 -12.31 36.53 15.34
CA GLU A 153 -12.86 35.91 14.13
C GLU A 153 -11.80 35.78 13.04
N GLY A 154 -11.90 34.73 12.23
CA GLY A 154 -10.93 34.48 11.18
C GLY A 154 -11.12 33.17 10.42
N PHE A 155 -10.14 32.89 9.57
CA PHE A 155 -10.03 31.68 8.78
C PHE A 155 -8.57 31.26 8.67
N ALA A 156 -8.34 29.98 8.44
CA ALA A 156 -7.05 29.42 8.12
C ALA A 156 -6.87 29.30 6.61
N ILE A 157 -5.66 29.59 6.11
CA ILE A 157 -5.21 29.15 4.79
C ILE A 157 -4.78 27.69 4.95
N THR A 158 -5.32 26.79 4.14
CA THR A 158 -5.09 25.35 4.29
C THR A 158 -3.75 24.91 3.70
N THR A 159 -3.27 23.74 4.12
CA THR A 159 -2.10 23.07 3.53
C THR A 159 -2.30 22.80 2.03
N ARG A 160 -3.54 22.62 1.57
CA ARG A 160 -3.89 22.55 0.14
C ARG A 160 -3.62 23.85 -0.61
N ALA A 161 -3.92 25.00 -0.01
CA ALA A 161 -3.62 26.29 -0.66
C ALA A 161 -2.11 26.50 -0.79
N PHE A 162 -1.34 26.09 0.21
CA PHE A 162 0.12 26.08 0.14
C PHE A 162 0.62 25.16 -0.98
N GLN A 163 0.11 23.92 -1.10
CA GLN A 163 0.51 23.03 -2.19
C GLN A 163 0.18 23.61 -3.56
N ALA A 164 -1.03 24.14 -3.74
CA ALA A 164 -1.42 24.74 -5.02
C ALA A 164 -0.53 25.93 -5.39
N PHE A 165 -0.07 26.70 -4.39
CA PHE A 165 0.91 27.76 -4.59
C PHE A 165 2.27 27.20 -5.02
N MET A 166 2.77 26.17 -4.36
CA MET A 166 4.06 25.55 -4.69
C MET A 166 4.04 24.93 -6.10
N ASP A 167 3.00 24.15 -6.43
CA ASP A 167 2.80 23.52 -7.73
C ASP A 167 2.73 24.53 -8.87
N TYR A 168 1.96 25.62 -8.68
CA TYR A 168 1.78 26.65 -9.70
C TYR A 168 3.09 27.36 -10.04
N ASN A 169 3.92 27.59 -9.01
CA ASN A 169 5.20 28.26 -9.16
C ASN A 169 6.36 27.29 -9.44
N ARG A 170 6.11 25.96 -9.42
CA ARG A 170 7.12 24.90 -9.58
C ARG A 170 8.28 25.01 -8.59
N LEU A 171 7.97 25.40 -7.36
CA LEU A 171 8.98 25.64 -6.32
C LEU A 171 9.45 24.34 -5.64
N ASP A 172 8.80 23.22 -5.93
CA ASP A 172 9.12 21.91 -5.35
C ASP A 172 10.47 21.35 -5.84
N GLU A 173 11.00 21.87 -6.96
CA GLU A 173 12.25 21.43 -7.57
C GLU A 173 13.47 22.28 -7.15
N GLU A 174 13.26 23.45 -6.53
CA GLU A 174 14.32 24.41 -6.17
C GLU A 174 14.68 24.42 -4.67
N VAL A 175 13.98 23.63 -3.84
CA VAL A 175 14.13 23.60 -2.37
C VAL A 175 14.77 22.31 -1.87
#